data_AF-A0A837AP03-F1
#
_entry.id   AF-A0A837AP03-F1
#
_cell.length_a   1.000
_cell.length_b   1.000
_cell.length_c   1.000
_cell.angle_alpha   90.00
_cell.angle_beta   90.00
_cell.angle_gamma   90.00
#
_symmetry.space_group_name_H-M   'P 1'
#
loop_
_entity.id
_entity.type
_entity.pdbx_description
1 polymer ?
#
loop_
_entity_poly.entity_id
_entity_poly.type
_entity_poly.pdbx_seq_one_letter_code
_entity_poly.pdbx_strand_id
1 'polypeptide(L)'
;GDPSLEATVPVMHALVRAGADVIELGVPFSDPMADGPTIQRSSERALGRGAGLAYVLEAVHEFRREDTATPVVLMGYLNPIEIHGTLRFAEAAVAAGVDGLLLVDLPPEEADETRTIFTEVGLALIALASPTTS
;
A
#
# COMPACT_ATOMS: atom_id res chain seq x y z
N GLY A 1 -7.27 -4.72 -7.29
CA GLY A 1 -8.55 -4.47 -7.98
C GLY A 1 -8.42 -4.41 -9.50
N ASP A 2 -7.28 -4.82 -10.06
CA ASP A 2 -7.01 -4.90 -11.50
C ASP A 2 -6.46 -6.30 -11.77
N PRO A 3 -6.97 -7.07 -12.76
CA PRO A 3 -8.02 -6.71 -13.73
C PRO A 3 -9.47 -6.73 -13.16
N SER A 4 -9.68 -7.26 -11.96
CA SER A 4 -10.96 -7.25 -11.25
C SER A 4 -10.77 -7.20 -9.73
N LEU A 5 -11.87 -7.07 -8.96
CA LEU A 5 -11.81 -7.08 -7.50
C LEU A 5 -11.48 -8.47 -6.96
N GLU A 6 -11.99 -9.51 -7.59
CA GLU A 6 -11.84 -10.91 -7.19
C GLU A 6 -10.45 -11.46 -7.49
N ALA A 7 -9.71 -10.81 -8.39
CA ALA A 7 -8.41 -11.28 -8.85
C ALA A 7 -7.27 -11.00 -7.85
N THR A 8 -7.38 -9.97 -7.01
CA THR A 8 -6.24 -9.47 -6.21
C THR A 8 -5.66 -10.52 -5.27
N VAL A 9 -6.48 -11.12 -4.40
CA VAL A 9 -5.98 -12.12 -3.42
C VAL A 9 -5.44 -13.39 -4.10
N PRO A 10 -6.12 -13.98 -5.11
CA PRO A 10 -5.54 -15.07 -5.90
C PRO A 10 -4.21 -14.73 -6.56
N VAL A 11 -4.05 -13.51 -7.07
CA VAL A 11 -2.80 -13.02 -7.66
C VAL A 11 -1.72 -12.88 -6.61
N MET A 12 -2.01 -12.32 -5.44
CA MET A 12 -1.05 -12.22 -4.32
C MET A 12 -0.49 -13.61 -3.96
N HIS A 13 -1.35 -14.59 -3.74
CA HIS A 13 -0.89 -15.96 -3.45
C HIS A 13 -0.14 -16.60 -4.63
N ALA A 14 -0.50 -16.27 -5.89
CA ALA A 14 0.22 -16.75 -7.06
C ALA A 14 1.64 -16.19 -7.13
N LEU A 15 1.84 -14.91 -6.78
CA LEU A 15 3.15 -14.27 -6.69
C LEU A 15 4.01 -14.93 -5.61
N VAL A 16 3.45 -15.19 -4.42
CA VAL A 16 4.17 -15.90 -3.34
C VAL A 16 4.59 -17.30 -3.78
N ARG A 17 3.68 -18.09 -4.38
CA ARG A 17 4.01 -19.42 -4.92
C ARG A 17 5.07 -19.38 -6.03
N ALA A 18 5.17 -18.26 -6.75
CA ALA A 18 6.18 -18.05 -7.77
C ALA A 18 7.54 -17.59 -7.19
N GLY A 19 7.63 -17.39 -5.87
CA GLY A 19 8.87 -17.04 -5.16
C GLY A 19 9.00 -15.58 -4.75
N ALA A 20 7.90 -14.82 -4.68
CA ALA A 20 7.95 -13.46 -4.13
C ALA A 20 8.19 -13.51 -2.61
N ASP A 21 9.27 -12.88 -2.15
CA ASP A 21 9.59 -12.76 -0.72
C ASP A 21 8.80 -11.64 -0.02
N VAL A 22 8.35 -10.63 -0.79
CA VAL A 22 7.56 -9.49 -0.31
C VAL A 22 6.52 -9.15 -1.38
N ILE A 23 5.32 -8.75 -0.95
CA ILE A 23 4.28 -8.23 -1.83
C ILE A 23 4.17 -6.72 -1.63
N GLU A 24 4.39 -5.97 -2.70
CA GLU A 24 4.03 -4.56 -2.79
C GLU A 24 2.64 -4.44 -3.44
N LEU A 25 1.67 -3.90 -2.69
CA LEU A 25 0.28 -3.76 -3.14
C LEU A 25 -0.07 -2.27 -3.28
N GLY A 26 -0.32 -1.84 -4.52
CA GLY A 26 -0.70 -0.46 -4.81
C GLY A 26 -2.09 -0.10 -4.28
N VAL A 27 -2.21 1.06 -3.64
CA VAL A 27 -3.47 1.71 -3.28
C VAL A 27 -3.88 2.63 -4.43
N PRO A 28 -4.98 2.34 -5.16
CA PRO A 28 -5.37 3.13 -6.31
C PRO A 28 -5.65 4.60 -5.93
N PHE A 29 -5.07 5.54 -6.66
CA PHE A 29 -5.24 6.97 -6.47
C PHE A 29 -5.66 7.65 -7.77
N SER A 30 -6.52 8.67 -7.66
CA SER A 30 -7.13 9.34 -8.82
C SER A 30 -6.24 10.40 -9.47
N ASP A 31 -5.22 10.87 -8.76
CA ASP A 31 -4.27 11.86 -9.28
C ASP A 31 -2.80 11.37 -9.14
N PRO A 32 -2.44 10.25 -9.78
CA PRO A 32 -1.14 9.62 -9.59
C PRO A 32 -0.05 10.32 -10.41
N MET A 33 0.42 11.48 -9.95
CA MET A 33 1.41 12.30 -10.65
C MET A 33 2.78 11.62 -10.81
N ALA A 34 3.14 10.71 -9.91
CA ALA A 34 4.45 10.03 -9.90
C ALA A 34 4.49 8.76 -10.77
N ASP A 35 3.33 8.26 -11.20
CA ASP A 35 3.23 6.94 -11.82
C ASP A 35 3.40 6.99 -13.34
N GLY A 36 3.99 5.92 -13.89
CA GLY A 36 4.02 5.70 -15.34
C GLY A 36 2.63 5.34 -15.91
N PRO A 37 2.41 5.50 -17.23
CA PRO A 37 1.09 5.37 -17.85
C PRO A 37 0.44 3.98 -17.69
N THR A 38 1.23 2.94 -17.45
CA THR A 38 0.70 1.60 -17.16
C THR A 38 0.05 1.53 -15.78
N ILE A 39 0.70 2.11 -14.76
CA ILE A 39 0.22 2.11 -13.38
C ILE A 39 -0.99 3.05 -13.24
N GLN A 40 -0.94 4.22 -13.88
CA GLN A 40 -2.09 5.14 -13.93
C GLN A 40 -3.35 4.42 -14.45
N ARG A 41 -3.24 3.72 -15.59
CA ARG A 41 -4.39 2.98 -16.16
C ARG A 41 -4.86 1.82 -15.28
N SER A 42 -3.98 1.15 -14.53
CA SER A 42 -4.44 0.13 -13.56
C SER A 42 -5.20 0.76 -12.41
N SER A 43 -4.74 1.92 -11.90
CA SER A 43 -5.43 2.67 -10.84
C SER A 43 -6.80 3.15 -11.31
N GLU A 44 -6.91 3.73 -12.50
CA GLU A 44 -8.21 4.12 -13.10
C GLU A 44 -9.19 2.94 -13.21
N ARG A 45 -8.72 1.79 -13.71
CA ARG A 45 -9.53 0.58 -13.81
C ARG A 45 -9.98 0.09 -12.44
N ALA A 46 -9.08 0.07 -11.46
CA ALA A 46 -9.38 -0.38 -10.11
C ALA A 46 -10.39 0.55 -9.43
N LEU A 47 -10.19 1.87 -9.51
CA LEU A 47 -11.11 2.88 -8.97
C LEU A 47 -12.48 2.82 -9.63
N GLY A 48 -12.55 2.63 -10.96
CA GLY A 48 -13.80 2.44 -11.68
C GLY A 48 -14.61 1.21 -11.24
N ARG A 49 -13.99 0.29 -10.50
CA ARG A 49 -14.63 -0.88 -9.87
C ARG A 49 -14.87 -0.72 -8.37
N GLY A 50 -14.53 0.43 -7.78
CA GLY A 50 -14.67 0.68 -6.35
C GLY A 50 -13.51 0.17 -5.49
N ALA A 51 -12.35 -0.15 -6.07
CA ALA A 51 -11.15 -0.58 -5.33
C ALA A 51 -10.45 0.59 -4.63
N GLY A 52 -11.07 1.18 -3.63
CA GLY A 52 -10.46 2.19 -2.76
C GLY A 52 -9.66 1.58 -1.61
N LEU A 53 -9.19 2.42 -0.69
CA LEU A 53 -8.42 2.00 0.49
C LEU A 53 -9.08 0.88 1.30
N ALA A 54 -10.39 1.00 1.57
CA ALA A 54 -11.12 -0.01 2.34
C ALA A 54 -11.07 -1.41 1.68
N TYR A 55 -11.18 -1.46 0.35
CA TYR A 55 -11.04 -2.70 -0.40
C TYR A 55 -9.61 -3.26 -0.31
N VAL A 56 -8.59 -2.39 -0.35
CA VAL A 56 -7.19 -2.83 -0.26
C VAL A 56 -6.93 -3.45 1.11
N LEU A 57 -7.36 -2.81 2.19
CA LEU A 57 -7.20 -3.35 3.55
C LEU A 57 -7.95 -4.68 3.70
N GLU A 58 -9.17 -4.79 3.17
CA GLU A 58 -9.91 -6.06 3.15
C GLU A 58 -9.17 -7.15 2.36
N ALA A 59 -8.60 -6.82 1.20
CA ALA A 59 -7.83 -7.79 0.42
C ALA A 59 -6.58 -8.29 1.17
N VAL A 60 -5.90 -7.42 1.92
CA VAL A 60 -4.78 -7.84 2.79
C VAL A 60 -5.28 -8.72 3.93
N HIS A 61 -6.39 -8.35 4.58
CA HIS A 61 -7.00 -9.16 5.63
C HIS A 61 -7.34 -10.57 5.13
N GLU A 62 -7.97 -10.67 3.96
CA GLU A 62 -8.33 -11.95 3.34
C GLU A 62 -7.08 -12.77 2.95
N PHE A 63 -6.05 -12.14 2.38
CA PHE A 63 -4.77 -12.79 2.08
C PHE A 63 -4.12 -13.38 3.36
N ARG A 64 -4.18 -12.63 4.47
CA ARG A 64 -3.61 -13.02 5.77
C ARG A 64 -4.28 -14.24 6.41
N ARG A 65 -5.47 -14.63 5.95
CA ARG A 65 -6.15 -15.86 6.40
C ARG A 65 -5.39 -17.12 6.02
N GLU A 66 -4.67 -17.09 4.90
CA GLU A 66 -3.91 -18.22 4.36
C GLU A 66 -2.39 -18.00 4.38
N ASP A 67 -1.92 -16.74 4.39
CA ASP A 67 -0.50 -16.39 4.43
C ASP A 67 -0.19 -15.35 5.53
N THR A 68 0.36 -15.83 6.64
CA THR A 68 0.73 -15.01 7.80
C THR A 68 2.21 -14.61 7.83
N ALA A 69 3.00 -15.00 6.82
CA ALA A 69 4.46 -14.89 6.86
C ALA A 69 5.00 -13.90 5.82
N THR A 70 4.43 -13.86 4.62
CA THR A 70 4.93 -13.00 3.53
C THR A 70 4.63 -11.53 3.84
N PRO A 71 5.63 -10.65 3.96
CA PRO A 71 5.38 -9.23 4.23
C PRO A 71 4.57 -8.56 3.13
N VAL A 72 3.60 -7.74 3.53
CA VAL A 72 2.77 -6.92 2.64
C VAL A 72 3.06 -5.46 2.92
N VAL A 73 3.58 -4.77 1.90
CA VAL A 73 3.84 -3.34 1.89
C VAL A 73 2.80 -2.67 0.99
N LEU A 74 2.09 -1.65 1.47
CA LEU A 74 1.27 -0.85 0.55
C LEU A 74 2.08 0.27 -0.08
N MET A 75 1.85 0.52 -1.36
CA MET A 75 2.38 1.66 -2.09
C MET A 75 1.25 2.64 -2.35
N GLY A 76 1.40 3.91 -1.97
CA GLY A 76 0.34 4.91 -2.14
C GLY A 76 0.82 6.35 -2.03
N TYR A 77 -0.16 7.25 -1.88
CA TYR A 77 0.02 8.69 -1.75
C TYR A 77 -0.40 9.16 -0.35
N LEU A 78 0.16 10.28 0.10
CA LEU A 78 -0.03 10.83 1.44
C LEU A 78 -1.45 11.39 1.64
N ASN A 79 -2.01 12.07 0.64
CA ASN A 79 -3.28 12.79 0.79
C ASN A 79 -4.46 11.91 1.28
N PRO A 80 -4.71 10.70 0.73
CA PRO A 80 -5.74 9.80 1.28
C PRO A 80 -5.54 9.45 2.76
N ILE A 81 -4.30 9.38 3.24
CA ILE A 81 -3.97 9.02 4.62
C ILE A 81 -4.25 10.17 5.56
N GLU A 82 -3.81 11.37 5.20
CA GLU A 82 -4.04 12.58 6.01
C GLU A 82 -5.53 12.87 6.17
N ILE A 83 -6.32 12.72 5.10
CA ILE A 83 -7.78 12.90 5.13
C ILE A 83 -8.45 11.92 6.12
N HIS A 84 -7.93 10.70 6.26
CA HIS A 84 -8.46 9.70 7.19
C HIS A 84 -7.91 9.86 8.62
N GLY A 85 -6.83 10.63 8.78
CA GLY A 85 -6.01 10.73 9.98
C GLY A 85 -4.94 9.64 10.01
N THR A 86 -3.68 10.05 10.06
CA THR A 86 -2.49 9.18 9.96
C THR A 86 -2.49 8.03 10.98
N LEU A 87 -2.79 8.32 12.25
CA LEU A 87 -2.85 7.28 13.29
C LEU A 87 -3.96 6.24 13.03
N ARG A 88 -5.17 6.72 12.71
CA ARG A 88 -6.31 5.85 12.42
C ARG A 88 -6.05 4.95 11.21
N PHE A 89 -5.41 5.52 10.18
CA PHE A 89 -4.97 4.75 9.02
C PHE A 89 -3.96 3.68 9.44
N ALA A 90 -2.93 4.04 10.20
CA ALA A 90 -1.87 3.13 10.57
C ALA A 90 -2.38 1.96 11.43
N GLU A 91 -3.26 2.23 12.40
CA GLU A 91 -3.94 1.21 13.19
C GLU A 91 -4.77 0.26 12.33
N ALA A 92 -5.54 0.80 11.36
CA ALA A 92 -6.35 -0.01 10.45
C ALA A 92 -5.48 -0.88 9.51
N ALA A 93 -4.35 -0.33 9.04
CA ALA A 93 -3.41 -1.06 8.19
C ALA A 93 -2.77 -2.23 8.96
N VAL A 94 -2.27 -1.99 10.17
CA VAL A 94 -1.70 -3.04 11.03
C VAL A 94 -2.76 -4.09 11.38
N ALA A 95 -3.98 -3.68 11.71
CA ALA A 95 -5.09 -4.60 12.00
C ALA A 95 -5.46 -5.48 10.80
N ALA A 96 -5.33 -4.97 9.57
CA ALA A 96 -5.52 -5.75 8.35
C ALA A 96 -4.34 -6.71 8.07
N GLY A 97 -3.19 -6.49 8.69
CA GLY A 97 -1.97 -7.29 8.51
C GLY A 97 -0.96 -6.69 7.53
N VAL A 98 -1.00 -5.37 7.31
CA VAL A 98 0.03 -4.64 6.55
C VAL A 98 1.27 -4.46 7.42
N ASP A 99 2.44 -4.73 6.85
CA ASP A 99 3.73 -4.64 7.54
C ASP A 99 4.47 -3.33 7.28
N GLY A 100 4.19 -2.69 6.14
CA GLY A 100 4.83 -1.44 5.79
C GLY A 100 4.08 -0.61 4.77
N LEU A 101 4.57 0.61 4.58
CA LEU A 101 4.01 1.59 3.69
C LEU A 101 5.10 2.36 2.95
N LEU A 102 4.93 2.53 1.65
CA LEU A 102 5.71 3.42 0.81
C LEU A 102 4.80 4.54 0.34
N LEU A 103 5.16 5.78 0.68
CA LEU A 103 4.47 6.99 0.26
C LEU A 103 5.31 7.72 -0.78
N VAL A 104 4.83 7.74 -2.02
CA VAL A 104 5.61 8.22 -3.17
C VAL A 104 5.83 9.73 -3.16
N ASP A 105 4.96 10.47 -2.47
CA ASP A 105 4.92 11.92 -2.36
C ASP A 105 5.33 12.43 -0.97
N LEU A 106 5.79 11.56 -0.06
CA LEU A 106 6.31 11.94 1.26
C LEU A 106 7.84 12.01 1.24
N PRO A 107 8.44 13.21 1.13
CA PRO A 107 9.89 13.36 1.17
C PRO A 107 10.44 13.08 2.58
N PRO A 108 11.72 12.66 2.72
CA PRO A 108 12.33 12.38 4.03
C PRO A 108 12.25 13.54 5.02
N GLU A 109 12.34 14.78 4.54
CA GLU A 109 12.31 16.02 5.34
C GLU A 109 10.94 16.27 6.01
N GLU A 110 9.87 15.69 5.47
CA GLU A 110 8.50 15.83 5.99
C GLU A 110 8.03 14.54 6.70
N ALA A 111 8.86 13.50 6.71
CA ALA A 111 8.46 12.17 7.15
C ALA A 111 8.46 11.95 8.67
N ASP A 112 9.03 12.86 9.47
CA ASP A 112 9.29 12.63 10.90
C ASP A 112 8.01 12.35 11.72
N GLU A 113 6.95 13.13 11.49
CA GLU A 113 5.67 12.94 12.19
C GLU A 113 5.03 11.59 11.82
N THR A 114 4.89 11.33 10.52
CA THR A 114 4.34 10.07 10.00
C THR A 114 5.16 8.86 10.47
N ARG A 115 6.48 8.97 10.43
CA ARG A 115 7.41 7.91 10.88
C ARG A 115 7.23 7.62 12.36
N THR A 116 7.07 8.65 13.20
CA THR A 116 6.85 8.49 14.63
C THR A 116 5.56 7.71 14.88
N ILE A 117 4.45 8.15 14.29
CA ILE A 117 3.14 7.49 14.40
C ILE A 117 3.21 6.03 13.95
N PHE A 118 3.80 5.77 12.77
CA PHE A 118 3.90 4.43 12.21
C PHE A 118 4.75 3.51 13.09
N THR A 119 5.87 4.01 13.62
CA THR A 119 6.75 3.25 14.53
C THR A 119 6.03 2.86 15.82
N GLU A 120 5.23 3.76 16.40
CA GLU A 120 4.49 3.49 17.63
C GLU A 120 3.47 2.34 17.49
N VAL A 121 2.88 2.18 16.29
CA VAL A 121 1.91 1.11 16.03
C VAL A 121 2.51 -0.11 15.33
N GLY A 122 3.81 -0.10 15.04
CA GLY A 122 4.51 -1.22 14.41
C GLY A 122 4.38 -1.31 12.88
N LEU A 123 4.09 -0.20 12.21
CA LEU A 123 4.07 -0.10 10.74
C LEU A 123 5.41 0.46 10.22
N ALA A 124 6.04 -0.19 9.24
CA ALA A 124 7.29 0.32 8.67
C ALA A 124 7.04 1.43 7.64
N LEU A 125 7.71 2.57 7.76
CA LEU A 125 7.75 3.57 6.68
C LEU A 125 8.96 3.33 5.76
N ILE A 126 8.68 2.87 4.54
CA ILE A 126 9.69 2.59 3.50
C ILE A 126 10.03 3.88 2.76
N ALA A 127 11.31 4.27 2.83
CA ALA A 127 11.81 5.48 2.18
C ALA A 127 12.29 5.20 0.76
N LEU A 128 12.02 6.12 -0.15
CA LEU A 128 12.63 6.15 -1.48
C LEU A 128 14.01 6.79 -1.41
N ALA A 129 14.95 6.27 -2.19
CA ALA A 129 16.25 6.88 -2.40
C ALA A 129 16.56 6.96 -3.89
N SER A 130 17.29 7.99 -4.29
CA SER A 130 17.74 8.23 -5.66
C SER A 130 19.26 8.34 -5.71
N PRO A 131 19.91 8.23 -6.89
CA PRO A 131 21.35 8.44 -7.02
C PRO A 131 21.84 9.82 -6.56
N THR A 132 20.94 10.79 -6.43
CA THR A 132 21.24 12.16 -5.98
C THR A 132 20.83 12.44 -4.53
N THR A 133 20.34 11.42 -3.81
CA THR A 133 20.02 11.54 -2.38
C THR A 133 21.31 11.65 -1.55
N SER A 134 21.37 12.62 -0.65
CA SER A 134 22.54 12.96 0.18
C SER A 134 22.37 12.59 1.64
#